data_AF-A0A7C2XF19-F1
#
_entry.id   AF-A0A7C2XF19-F1
#
_cell.length_a   1.000
_cell.length_b   1.000
_cell.length_c   1.000
_cell.angle_alpha   90.00
_cell.angle_beta   90.00
_cell.angle_gamma   90.00
#
_symmetry.space_group_name_H-M   'P 1'
#
loop_
_entity.id
_entity.type
_entity.pdbx_description
1 polymer ?
#
loop_
_entity_poly.entity_id
_entity_poly.type
_entity_poly.pdbx_seq_one_letter_code
_entity_poly.pdbx_strand_id
1 'polypeptide(L)'
;MEATRTKIRRKRQCGGRIVLSLIVLGMMIFSSACMLTLSTPASNLGATQAALDMQATLLAMKAEQDAQGTSAAANATQVAQNVQSTMLAYQGTQLSQQATQQAAQPTSPPPSPQIIINFPTQPPPQPTATPPTSASPTEAIPTPAADIEATIKSAKILLFEDMAGTRQLRYWKEALDLGDYTYTDDGSAQGWFKDHLLSGTDWDLIIAASESRVKIQGEYFIYLNDYIKKGTAVIIEHWDLDDLSQGMVAPILTKCGVALYRDWFCDPPFNPDSLSVWWLQPDHPLLHDPNEGISLRNWTNFWRNDTDKGDLLKLASGGDAVLVGGTVATEKSNHGTLAVCQQGRLIIQTHSSHEYLRDQITLLLENMIYYALRNHFLTMH
;
A
#
# COMPACT_ATOMS: atom_id res chain seq x y z
N MET A 1 54.94 -17.73 -21.11
CA MET A 1 55.39 -17.93 -19.72
C MET A 1 54.56 -17.00 -18.86
N GLU A 2 53.78 -17.38 -17.85
CA GLU A 2 53.45 -18.67 -17.27
C GLU A 2 52.21 -18.41 -16.40
N ALA A 3 51.17 -19.22 -16.55
CA ALA A 3 49.95 -19.13 -15.77
C ALA A 3 50.14 -19.87 -14.44
N THR A 4 49.71 -19.30 -13.31
CA THR A 4 49.74 -20.01 -12.02
C THR A 4 48.33 -20.22 -11.49
N ARG A 5 47.83 -21.44 -11.73
CA ARG A 5 46.72 -22.08 -11.02
C ARG A 5 47.11 -22.32 -9.57
N THR A 6 46.16 -22.18 -8.63
CA THR A 6 46.26 -22.84 -7.33
C THR A 6 44.96 -23.57 -7.00
N LYS A 7 45.05 -24.91 -7.07
CA LYS A 7 44.08 -25.86 -6.53
C LYS A 7 44.23 -25.92 -5.01
N ILE A 8 43.12 -25.89 -4.28
CA ILE A 8 43.06 -26.49 -2.93
C ILE A 8 41.94 -27.53 -2.91
N ARG A 9 42.34 -28.79 -2.96
CA ARG A 9 41.58 -29.96 -2.50
C ARG A 9 41.89 -30.14 -1.00
N ARG A 10 40.87 -30.30 -0.15
CA ARG A 10 40.97 -31.19 1.02
C ARG A 10 39.66 -31.90 1.30
N LYS A 11 39.75 -33.24 1.26
CA LYS A 11 38.82 -34.23 1.81
C LYS A 11 38.90 -34.24 3.34
N ARG A 12 37.76 -34.42 4.02
CA ARG A 12 37.49 -35.24 5.23
C ARG A 12 35.98 -35.56 5.14
N GLN A 13 35.44 -36.78 5.06
CA GLN A 13 35.63 -38.07 5.75
C GLN A 13 35.44 -38.01 7.28
N CYS A 14 34.17 -38.12 7.69
CA CYS A 14 33.60 -38.87 8.81
C CYS A 14 32.15 -39.20 8.36
N GLY A 15 31.57 -40.40 8.44
CA GLY A 15 31.92 -41.60 9.16
C GLY A 15 30.82 -42.00 10.15
N GLY A 16 29.68 -42.51 9.65
CA GLY A 16 28.64 -43.26 10.40
C GLY A 16 27.79 -42.44 11.41
N ARG A 17 26.53 -42.77 11.71
CA ARG A 17 25.78 -44.02 11.57
C ARG A 17 24.29 -43.75 11.84
N ILE A 18 23.43 -44.53 11.16
CA ILE A 18 22.12 -45.06 11.62
C ILE A 18 20.97 -44.06 11.83
N VAL A 19 19.98 -44.06 10.93
CA VAL A 19 18.59 -44.45 11.24
C VAL A 19 17.99 -45.07 9.97
N LEU A 20 17.81 -46.39 10.02
CA LEU A 20 17.07 -47.21 9.06
C LEU A 20 15.75 -47.54 9.74
N SER A 21 14.61 -47.11 9.20
CA SER A 21 13.29 -47.75 9.40
C SER A 21 12.22 -46.95 8.67
N LEU A 22 11.99 -47.28 7.41
CA LEU A 22 10.72 -47.09 6.70
C LEU A 22 10.83 -47.93 5.42
N ILE A 23 9.75 -48.63 5.07
CA ILE A 23 9.60 -49.50 3.88
C ILE A 23 10.08 -50.94 4.09
N VAL A 24 9.24 -51.79 4.70
CA VAL A 24 8.73 -53.08 4.16
C VAL A 24 7.75 -53.64 5.20
N LEU A 25 6.46 -53.29 5.10
CA LEU A 25 5.40 -54.12 5.66
C LEU A 25 4.06 -53.84 4.95
N GLY A 26 4.05 -54.09 3.65
CA GLY A 26 2.84 -54.22 2.86
C GLY A 26 2.76 -55.65 2.36
N MET A 27 2.02 -56.51 3.05
CA MET A 27 1.29 -57.66 2.49
C MET A 27 0.61 -58.48 3.59
N MET A 28 -0.71 -58.64 3.42
CA MET A 28 -1.53 -59.77 3.87
C MET A 28 -1.81 -59.94 5.38
N ILE A 29 -2.88 -59.29 5.87
CA ILE A 29 -3.85 -59.96 6.76
C ILE A 29 -5.26 -59.49 6.40
N PHE A 30 -5.85 -60.14 5.39
CA PHE A 30 -7.30 -60.26 5.21
C PHE A 30 -7.68 -61.69 5.58
N SER A 31 -8.86 -61.87 6.17
CA SER A 31 -9.55 -63.14 6.43
C SER A 31 -9.30 -63.82 7.79
N SER A 32 -10.06 -63.41 8.80
CA SER A 32 -10.63 -64.37 9.76
C SER A 32 -11.98 -63.85 10.22
N ALA A 33 -13.02 -64.33 9.52
CA ALA A 33 -14.40 -64.22 9.95
C ALA A 33 -14.64 -65.23 11.08
N CYS A 34 -15.09 -64.74 12.24
CA CYS A 34 -15.70 -65.56 13.27
C CYS A 34 -17.22 -65.46 13.11
N MET A 35 -17.86 -66.62 12.94
CA MET A 35 -19.31 -66.76 12.82
C MET A 35 -19.99 -66.71 14.20
N LEU A 36 -21.03 -65.87 14.26
CA LEU A 36 -22.31 -66.04 14.95
C LEU A 36 -22.38 -66.20 16.48
N THR A 37 -23.07 -65.25 17.11
CA THR A 37 -24.33 -65.53 17.82
C THR A 37 -25.27 -64.32 17.75
N LEU A 38 -26.49 -64.55 17.22
CA LEU A 38 -27.61 -63.62 17.31
C LEU A 38 -28.16 -63.57 18.73
N SER A 39 -28.46 -62.36 19.21
CA SER A 39 -29.60 -62.10 20.09
C SER A 39 -30.12 -60.70 19.77
N THR A 40 -31.37 -60.63 19.31
CA THR A 40 -32.14 -59.38 19.28
C THR A 40 -32.92 -59.25 20.58
N PRO A 41 -33.09 -58.01 21.06
CA PRO A 41 -34.45 -57.54 21.22
C PRO A 41 -34.67 -56.19 20.54
N ALA A 42 -35.89 -56.02 20.05
CA ALA A 42 -36.37 -54.81 19.43
C ALA A 42 -36.52 -53.67 20.44
N SER A 43 -35.83 -52.55 20.19
CA SER A 43 -36.24 -51.21 20.61
C SER A 43 -35.23 -50.19 20.10
N ASN A 44 -35.39 -49.68 18.87
CA ASN A 44 -34.82 -48.39 18.44
C ASN A 44 -35.28 -47.89 17.07
N LEU A 45 -36.43 -48.34 16.54
CA LEU A 45 -36.97 -47.82 15.26
C LEU A 45 -37.11 -46.28 15.27
N GLY A 46 -37.48 -45.67 16.40
CA GLY A 46 -37.54 -44.22 16.55
C GLY A 46 -36.16 -43.53 16.55
N ALA A 47 -35.14 -44.15 17.15
CA ALA A 47 -33.77 -43.64 17.14
C ALA A 47 -33.12 -43.73 15.76
N THR A 48 -33.41 -44.81 15.01
CA THR A 48 -32.96 -44.98 13.62
C THR A 48 -33.65 -44.00 12.68
N GLN A 49 -34.96 -43.74 12.87
CA GLN A 49 -35.68 -42.75 12.07
C GLN A 49 -35.18 -41.32 12.34
N ALA A 50 -34.98 -40.94 13.61
CA ALA A 50 -34.45 -39.62 13.96
C ALA A 50 -33.02 -39.39 13.42
N ALA A 51 -32.20 -40.44 13.37
CA ALA A 51 -30.86 -40.36 12.77
C ALA A 51 -30.91 -40.15 11.24
N LEU A 52 -31.85 -40.81 10.56
CA LEU A 52 -32.07 -40.63 9.11
C LEU A 52 -32.60 -39.23 8.78
N ASP A 53 -33.54 -38.72 9.58
CA ASP A 53 -34.11 -37.39 9.38
C ASP A 53 -33.05 -36.29 9.62
N MET A 54 -32.20 -36.42 10.66
CA MET A 54 -31.06 -35.51 10.86
C MET A 54 -30.05 -35.56 9.70
N GLN A 55 -29.78 -36.74 9.15
CA GLN A 55 -28.84 -36.88 8.04
C GLN A 55 -29.40 -36.23 6.75
N ALA A 56 -30.71 -36.36 6.52
CA ALA A 56 -31.39 -35.68 5.42
C ALA A 56 -31.37 -34.15 5.57
N THR A 57 -31.58 -33.63 6.79
CA THR A 57 -31.46 -32.18 7.07
C THR A 57 -30.04 -31.67 6.86
N LEU A 58 -29.01 -32.41 7.30
CA LEU A 58 -27.61 -32.04 7.07
C LEU A 58 -27.23 -32.02 5.59
N LEU A 59 -27.77 -32.96 4.79
CA LEU A 59 -27.57 -32.98 3.34
C LEU A 59 -28.29 -31.82 2.64
N ALA A 60 -29.49 -31.44 3.11
CA ALA A 60 -30.22 -30.28 2.59
C ALA A 60 -29.51 -28.96 2.92
N MET A 61 -29.01 -28.79 4.15
CA MET A 61 -28.22 -27.61 4.54
C MET A 61 -26.91 -27.51 3.75
N LYS A 62 -26.26 -28.64 3.47
CA LYS A 62 -25.06 -28.68 2.63
C LYS A 62 -25.36 -28.33 1.18
N ALA A 63 -26.47 -28.81 0.63
CA ALA A 63 -26.93 -28.44 -0.71
C ALA A 63 -27.29 -26.95 -0.82
N GLU A 64 -27.85 -26.34 0.23
CA GLU A 64 -28.10 -24.89 0.28
C GLU A 64 -26.80 -24.07 0.39
N GLN A 65 -25.81 -24.53 1.17
CA GLN A 65 -24.48 -23.90 1.21
C GLN A 65 -23.75 -24.00 -0.14
N ASP A 66 -23.85 -25.14 -0.82
CA ASP A 66 -23.26 -25.32 -2.16
C ASP A 66 -23.99 -24.46 -3.21
N ALA A 67 -25.32 -24.29 -3.09
CA ALA A 67 -26.10 -23.39 -3.95
C ALA A 67 -25.77 -21.91 -3.70
N GLN A 68 -25.58 -21.50 -2.44
CA GLN A 68 -25.11 -20.15 -2.09
C GLN A 68 -23.68 -19.90 -2.59
N GLY A 69 -22.78 -20.87 -2.45
CA GLY A 69 -21.42 -20.83 -3.02
C GLY A 69 -21.43 -20.70 -4.54
N THR A 70 -22.36 -21.37 -5.22
CA THR A 70 -22.52 -21.29 -6.68
C THR A 70 -23.07 -19.93 -7.11
N SER A 71 -24.00 -19.32 -6.36
CA SER A 71 -24.50 -17.97 -6.63
C SER A 71 -23.45 -16.89 -6.39
N ALA A 72 -22.61 -17.03 -5.35
CA ALA A 72 -21.48 -16.15 -5.08
C ALA A 72 -20.41 -16.26 -6.18
N ALA A 73 -20.11 -17.47 -6.65
CA ALA A 73 -19.20 -17.69 -7.77
C ALA A 73 -19.73 -17.11 -9.10
N ALA A 74 -21.04 -17.23 -9.36
CA ALA A 74 -21.68 -16.63 -10.53
C ALA A 74 -21.65 -15.10 -10.48
N ASN A 75 -21.94 -14.50 -9.32
CA ASN A 75 -21.85 -13.05 -9.12
C ASN A 75 -20.40 -12.55 -9.25
N ALA A 76 -19.43 -13.26 -8.67
CA ALA A 76 -18.01 -12.93 -8.82
C ALA A 76 -17.56 -13.02 -10.29
N THR A 77 -18.05 -14.01 -11.03
CA THR A 77 -17.78 -14.15 -12.48
C THR A 77 -18.40 -13.01 -13.28
N GLN A 78 -19.63 -12.59 -12.95
CA GLN A 78 -20.28 -11.46 -13.61
C GLN A 78 -19.56 -10.13 -13.32
N VAL A 79 -19.10 -9.92 -12.07
CA VAL A 79 -18.27 -8.76 -11.71
C VAL A 79 -16.96 -8.78 -12.47
N ALA A 80 -16.27 -9.93 -12.53
CA ALA A 80 -15.03 -10.08 -13.31
C ALA A 80 -15.24 -9.77 -14.81
N GLN A 81 -16.35 -10.22 -15.40
CA GLN A 81 -16.70 -9.92 -16.79
C GLN A 81 -16.98 -8.43 -17.03
N ASN A 82 -17.72 -7.79 -16.12
CA ASN A 82 -17.99 -6.35 -16.18
C ASN A 82 -16.70 -5.53 -16.05
N VAL A 83 -15.81 -5.92 -15.13
CA VAL A 83 -14.48 -5.32 -14.96
C VAL A 83 -13.64 -5.47 -16.23
N GLN A 84 -13.60 -6.66 -16.81
CA GLN A 84 -12.82 -6.93 -18.03
C GLN A 84 -13.32 -6.08 -19.21
N SER A 85 -14.64 -5.91 -19.33
CA SER A 85 -15.22 -5.06 -20.38
C SER A 85 -14.97 -3.57 -20.12
N THR A 86 -14.99 -3.09 -18.88
CA THR A 86 -14.55 -1.73 -18.53
C THR A 86 -13.07 -1.50 -18.83
N MET A 87 -12.20 -2.48 -18.55
CA MET A 87 -10.76 -2.38 -18.81
C MET A 87 -10.47 -2.24 -20.31
N LEU A 88 -11.14 -3.03 -21.15
CA LEU A 88 -11.01 -2.94 -22.61
C LEU A 88 -11.51 -1.57 -23.13
N ALA A 89 -12.60 -1.03 -22.57
CA ALA A 89 -13.10 0.29 -22.93
C ALA A 89 -12.11 1.41 -22.52
N TYR A 90 -11.47 1.28 -21.35
CA TYR A 90 -10.46 2.22 -20.89
C TYR A 90 -9.21 2.18 -21.79
N GLN A 91 -8.73 0.97 -22.14
CA GLN A 91 -7.59 0.81 -23.05
C GLN A 91 -7.85 1.42 -24.43
N GLY A 92 -9.06 1.24 -24.97
CA GLY A 92 -9.47 1.88 -26.23
C GLY A 92 -9.48 3.40 -26.15
N THR A 93 -9.91 3.96 -25.01
CA THR A 93 -9.94 5.41 -24.78
C THR A 93 -8.53 6.00 -24.68
N GLN A 94 -7.61 5.33 -23.97
CA GLN A 94 -6.22 5.78 -23.84
C GLN A 94 -5.48 5.76 -25.19
N LEU A 95 -5.67 4.70 -25.99
CA LEU A 95 -5.09 4.62 -27.34
C LEU A 95 -5.64 5.73 -28.25
N SER A 96 -6.93 6.04 -28.17
CA SER A 96 -7.53 7.13 -28.92
C SER A 96 -6.95 8.50 -28.53
N GLN A 97 -6.75 8.76 -27.23
CA GLN A 97 -6.19 10.02 -26.76
C GLN A 97 -4.72 10.20 -27.20
N GLN A 98 -3.93 9.12 -27.16
CA GLN A 98 -2.53 9.13 -27.60
C GLN A 98 -2.43 9.38 -29.12
N ALA A 99 -3.34 8.80 -29.91
CA ALA A 99 -3.41 9.06 -31.35
C ALA A 99 -3.79 10.51 -31.68
N THR A 100 -4.71 11.12 -30.92
CA THR A 100 -5.10 12.52 -31.12
C THR A 100 -3.98 13.50 -30.75
N GLN A 101 -3.17 13.21 -29.73
CA GLN A 101 -2.04 14.06 -29.33
C GLN A 101 -0.89 14.03 -30.34
N GLN A 102 -0.65 12.89 -31.00
CA GLN A 102 0.38 12.76 -32.04
C GLN A 102 0.00 13.49 -33.34
N ALA A 103 -1.28 13.68 -33.61
CA ALA A 103 -1.76 14.40 -34.80
C ALA A 103 -1.77 15.94 -34.65
N ALA A 104 -1.51 16.49 -33.45
CA ALA A 104 -1.68 17.90 -33.14
C ALA A 104 -0.36 18.72 -32.99
N GLN A 105 0.81 18.15 -33.32
CA GLN A 105 2.09 18.88 -33.25
C GLN A 105 2.35 19.73 -34.52
N PRO A 106 2.50 21.07 -34.44
CA PRO A 106 2.98 21.90 -35.54
C PRO A 106 4.52 21.89 -35.58
N THR A 107 5.11 21.52 -36.72
CA THR A 107 6.55 21.67 -36.98
C THR A 107 6.95 23.14 -37.06
N SER A 108 7.84 23.61 -36.18
CA SER A 108 8.42 24.97 -36.23
C SER A 108 9.87 24.96 -36.75
N PRO A 109 10.33 26.02 -37.47
CA PRO A 109 11.68 26.11 -38.05
C PRO A 109 12.74 26.71 -37.08
N PRO A 110 14.05 26.53 -37.35
CA PRO A 110 15.12 26.70 -36.35
C PRO A 110 15.57 28.15 -36.12
N PRO A 111 16.16 28.49 -34.94
CA PRO A 111 16.51 29.86 -34.55
C PRO A 111 17.93 30.28 -34.98
N SER A 112 18.11 31.59 -35.22
CA SER A 112 19.39 32.26 -35.53
C SER A 112 20.05 32.88 -34.27
N PRO A 113 21.38 33.11 -34.23
CA PRO A 113 22.11 33.49 -33.01
C PRO A 113 22.14 35.00 -32.72
N GLN A 114 22.07 35.38 -31.43
CA GLN A 114 22.14 36.76 -30.93
C GLN A 114 23.55 37.12 -30.38
N ILE A 115 23.96 38.38 -30.57
CA ILE A 115 25.25 38.97 -30.20
C ILE A 115 25.17 39.61 -28.80
N ILE A 116 26.20 39.44 -27.97
CA ILE A 116 26.35 40.01 -26.62
C ILE A 116 27.07 41.36 -26.71
N ILE A 117 26.55 42.40 -26.04
CA ILE A 117 27.29 43.66 -25.79
C ILE A 117 27.21 44.03 -24.30
N ASN A 118 28.37 44.35 -23.73
CA ASN A 118 28.67 44.62 -22.33
C ASN A 118 28.93 46.13 -22.14
N PHE A 119 28.46 46.76 -21.06
CA PHE A 119 28.88 48.12 -20.65
C PHE A 119 28.96 48.26 -19.12
N PRO A 120 30.00 48.92 -18.56
CA PRO A 120 30.14 49.20 -17.12
C PRO A 120 30.05 50.71 -16.77
N THR A 121 29.57 51.12 -15.57
CA THR A 121 30.11 52.28 -14.80
C THR A 121 29.56 52.46 -13.36
N GLN A 122 30.33 53.24 -12.57
CA GLN A 122 30.46 53.50 -11.11
C GLN A 122 29.36 54.30 -10.33
N PRO A 123 29.48 54.46 -8.97
CA PRO A 123 28.56 55.14 -8.03
C PRO A 123 29.05 56.55 -7.53
N PRO A 124 28.53 57.15 -6.42
CA PRO A 124 27.35 58.04 -6.22
C PRO A 124 27.73 59.50 -5.79
N PRO A 125 26.78 60.40 -5.39
CA PRO A 125 26.55 60.65 -3.94
C PRO A 125 25.12 61.14 -3.51
N GLN A 126 24.96 61.18 -2.18
CA GLN A 126 23.81 61.50 -1.30
C GLN A 126 23.43 63.00 -1.23
N PRO A 127 22.20 63.33 -0.76
CA PRO A 127 22.09 64.19 0.45
C PRO A 127 20.98 63.81 1.46
N THR A 128 21.17 64.25 2.69
CA THR A 128 20.36 64.05 3.91
C THR A 128 19.57 65.32 4.27
N ALA A 129 18.31 65.21 4.73
CA ALA A 129 17.69 65.97 5.83
C ALA A 129 16.22 65.52 6.11
N THR A 130 15.86 65.49 7.40
CA THR A 130 14.67 64.95 8.12
C THR A 130 13.56 66.02 8.39
N PRO A 131 12.56 65.81 9.29
CA PRO A 131 11.23 65.12 9.28
C PRO A 131 10.06 66.18 9.37
N PRO A 132 8.77 65.97 9.81
CA PRO A 132 8.02 64.83 10.36
C PRO A 132 6.65 64.55 9.65
N THR A 133 5.89 63.49 9.94
CA THR A 133 4.73 63.52 10.85
C THR A 133 4.07 62.12 10.91
N SER A 134 3.62 61.81 12.12
CA SER A 134 2.91 60.63 12.61
C SER A 134 1.59 60.32 11.89
N ALA A 135 1.35 59.03 11.58
CA ALA A 135 0.03 58.41 11.57
C ALA A 135 0.13 56.88 11.78
N SER A 136 -0.33 56.44 12.96
CA SER A 136 -1.08 55.21 13.30
C SER A 136 -0.60 53.80 12.87
N PRO A 137 -0.93 52.76 13.67
CA PRO A 137 -0.37 51.43 13.52
C PRO A 137 -1.03 50.71 12.33
N THR A 138 -0.21 50.29 11.37
CA THR A 138 -0.61 49.24 10.44
C THR A 138 -0.69 47.94 11.24
N GLU A 139 -1.93 47.53 11.47
CA GLU A 139 -2.33 46.22 11.90
C GLU A 139 -1.58 45.17 11.05
N ALA A 140 -0.78 44.34 11.71
CA ALA A 140 -0.08 43.24 11.06
C ALA A 140 -1.13 42.27 10.52
N ILE A 141 -1.25 42.16 9.20
CA ILE A 141 -2.01 41.09 8.56
C ILE A 141 -1.33 39.77 8.98
N PRO A 142 -2.03 38.86 9.69
CA PRO A 142 -1.44 37.58 10.02
C PRO A 142 -1.32 36.72 8.75
N THR A 143 -0.19 36.02 8.73
CA THR A 143 0.45 35.16 7.74
C THR A 143 -0.44 34.08 7.08
N PRO A 144 -0.28 33.75 5.79
CA PRO A 144 -0.91 32.60 5.11
C PRO A 144 -0.71 31.23 5.79
N ALA A 145 0.33 31.10 6.61
CA ALA A 145 0.65 29.85 7.32
C ALA A 145 -0.36 29.51 8.43
N ALA A 146 -0.91 30.51 9.14
CA ALA A 146 -1.88 30.26 10.22
C ALA A 146 -3.22 29.72 9.68
N ASP A 147 -3.58 30.11 8.45
CA ASP A 147 -4.81 29.69 7.77
C ASP A 147 -4.73 28.24 7.28
N ILE A 148 -3.55 27.84 6.76
CA ILE A 148 -3.32 26.46 6.31
C ILE A 148 -3.39 25.48 7.49
N GLU A 149 -2.80 25.79 8.64
CA GLU A 149 -2.84 24.89 9.80
C GLU A 149 -4.26 24.65 10.31
N ALA A 150 -5.06 25.72 10.42
CA ALA A 150 -6.47 25.59 10.80
C ALA A 150 -7.26 24.77 9.77
N THR A 151 -6.98 24.98 8.48
CA THR A 151 -7.60 24.23 7.39
C THR A 151 -7.26 22.74 7.46
N ILE A 152 -5.97 22.41 7.68
CA ILE A 152 -5.49 21.03 7.87
C ILE A 152 -6.21 20.35 9.05
N LYS A 153 -6.37 21.03 10.19
CA LYS A 153 -7.06 20.45 11.35
C LYS A 153 -8.56 20.27 11.14
N SER A 154 -9.17 21.08 10.29
CA SER A 154 -10.59 20.97 9.93
C SER A 154 -10.89 19.99 8.78
N ALA A 155 -9.86 19.32 8.24
CA ALA A 155 -9.98 18.45 7.09
C ALA A 155 -10.98 17.29 7.33
N LYS A 156 -11.76 16.96 6.30
CA LYS A 156 -12.60 15.77 6.25
C LYS A 156 -11.72 14.57 5.88
N ILE A 157 -11.42 13.74 6.87
CA ILE A 157 -10.57 12.56 6.71
C ILE A 157 -11.43 11.29 6.80
N LEU A 158 -11.22 10.37 5.85
CA LEU A 158 -11.77 9.02 5.86
C LEU A 158 -10.67 8.00 6.15
N LEU A 159 -10.86 7.17 7.18
CA LEU A 159 -9.94 6.12 7.57
C LEU A 159 -10.56 4.73 7.34
N PHE A 160 -9.89 3.92 6.52
CA PHE A 160 -10.00 2.47 6.54
C PHE A 160 -8.68 1.87 7.03
N GLU A 161 -8.75 0.97 8.00
CA GLU A 161 -7.61 0.27 8.58
C GLU A 161 -8.00 -1.17 8.91
N ASP A 162 -7.55 -2.13 8.12
CA ASP A 162 -7.95 -3.53 8.26
C ASP A 162 -7.45 -4.18 9.56
N MET A 163 -6.40 -3.62 10.17
CA MET A 163 -5.92 -4.01 11.50
C MET A 163 -6.99 -3.81 12.59
N ALA A 164 -8.00 -2.98 12.38
CA ALA A 164 -9.15 -2.85 13.28
C ALA A 164 -9.98 -4.14 13.41
N GLY A 165 -9.94 -5.00 12.39
CA GLY A 165 -10.56 -6.32 12.41
C GLY A 165 -9.74 -7.36 13.17
N THR A 166 -8.57 -6.96 13.67
CA THR A 166 -7.65 -7.81 14.44
C THR A 166 -7.66 -7.42 15.92
N ARG A 167 -6.89 -8.15 16.75
CA ARG A 167 -6.70 -7.81 18.18
C ARG A 167 -5.44 -6.97 18.41
N GLN A 168 -4.93 -6.34 17.36
CA GLN A 168 -3.67 -5.61 17.38
C GLN A 168 -3.94 -4.11 17.55
N LEU A 169 -2.86 -3.35 17.73
CA LEU A 169 -2.95 -1.90 17.77
C LEU A 169 -3.29 -1.36 16.39
N ARG A 170 -3.71 -0.10 16.36
CA ARG A 170 -4.19 0.59 15.17
C ARG A 170 -3.37 1.86 14.98
N TYR A 171 -2.26 1.75 14.27
CA TYR A 171 -1.27 2.83 14.21
C TYR A 171 -1.77 4.04 13.41
N TRP A 172 -2.60 3.85 12.39
CA TRP A 172 -3.20 4.97 11.66
C TRP A 172 -4.21 5.72 12.50
N LYS A 173 -5.07 4.99 13.20
CA LYS A 173 -5.99 5.57 14.18
C LYS A 173 -5.24 6.36 15.25
N GLU A 174 -4.18 5.77 15.80
CA GLU A 174 -3.37 6.41 16.83
C GLU A 174 -2.70 7.69 16.33
N ALA A 175 -2.14 7.69 15.11
CA ALA A 175 -1.56 8.88 14.51
C ALA A 175 -2.59 10.01 14.31
N LEU A 176 -3.82 9.67 13.89
CA LEU A 176 -4.90 10.65 13.77
C LEU A 176 -5.34 11.20 15.12
N ASP A 177 -5.44 10.34 16.14
CA ASP A 177 -5.81 10.73 17.51
C ASP A 177 -4.76 11.64 18.16
N LEU A 178 -3.46 11.29 18.05
CA LEU A 178 -2.35 12.09 18.58
C LEU A 178 -2.22 13.43 17.83
N GLY A 179 -2.47 13.40 16.53
CA GLY A 179 -2.54 14.58 15.69
C GLY A 179 -3.77 15.45 15.92
N ASP A 180 -4.68 15.12 16.84
CA ASP A 180 -5.92 15.87 17.11
C ASP A 180 -6.76 16.13 15.84
N TYR A 181 -6.85 15.13 14.97
CA TYR A 181 -7.67 15.19 13.77
C TYR A 181 -9.09 14.69 14.04
N THR A 182 -10.08 15.28 13.38
CA THR A 182 -11.42 14.71 13.28
C THR A 182 -11.51 13.86 12.01
N TYR A 183 -12.01 12.63 12.14
CA TYR A 183 -12.07 11.68 11.02
C TYR A 183 -13.25 10.72 11.15
N THR A 184 -13.69 10.20 10.01
CA THR A 184 -14.63 9.07 9.92
C THR A 184 -13.82 7.78 9.92
N ASP A 185 -14.06 6.93 10.92
CA ASP A 185 -13.37 5.65 11.10
C ASP A 185 -14.25 4.46 10.69
N ASP A 186 -13.93 3.83 9.56
CA ASP A 186 -14.61 2.62 9.11
C ASP A 186 -13.99 1.34 9.68
N GLY A 187 -12.89 1.44 10.42
CA GLY A 187 -12.11 0.30 10.88
C GLY A 187 -11.80 -0.65 9.72
N SER A 188 -12.19 -1.92 9.86
CA SER A 188 -12.02 -2.95 8.83
C SER A 188 -13.30 -3.23 8.03
N ALA A 189 -14.34 -2.41 8.18
CA ALA A 189 -15.63 -2.64 7.54
C ALA A 189 -15.59 -2.17 6.08
N GLN A 190 -15.13 -3.04 5.18
CA GLN A 190 -15.04 -2.75 3.74
C GLN A 190 -16.37 -2.21 3.16
N GLY A 191 -17.51 -2.72 3.61
CA GLY A 191 -18.83 -2.22 3.20
C GLY A 191 -19.07 -0.74 3.55
N TRP A 192 -18.74 -0.32 4.78
CA TRP A 192 -18.88 1.09 5.18
C TRP A 192 -17.90 1.99 4.43
N PHE A 193 -16.68 1.50 4.22
CA PHE A 193 -15.68 2.20 3.42
C PHE A 193 -16.17 2.43 1.99
N LYS A 194 -16.78 1.41 1.38
CA LYS A 194 -17.41 1.54 0.07
C LYS A 194 -18.54 2.56 0.08
N ASP A 195 -19.43 2.51 1.06
CA ASP A 195 -20.54 3.45 1.18
C ASP A 195 -20.05 4.90 1.31
N HIS A 196 -18.99 5.15 2.10
CA HIS A 196 -18.40 6.47 2.23
C HIS A 196 -17.67 6.95 0.97
N LEU A 197 -16.97 6.07 0.26
CA LEU A 197 -16.35 6.40 -1.04
C LEU A 197 -17.40 6.69 -2.12
N LEU A 198 -18.59 6.11 -2.02
CA LEU A 198 -19.69 6.31 -2.99
C LEU A 198 -20.70 7.38 -2.54
N SER A 199 -20.57 7.92 -1.33
CA SER A 199 -21.50 8.89 -0.73
C SER A 199 -21.57 10.24 -1.45
N GLY A 200 -20.57 10.55 -2.29
CA GLY A 200 -20.41 11.87 -2.89
C GLY A 200 -19.76 12.90 -1.95
N THR A 201 -19.29 12.49 -0.78
CA THR A 201 -18.53 13.36 0.12
C THR A 201 -17.22 13.79 -0.53
N ASP A 202 -16.96 15.10 -0.52
CA ASP A 202 -15.66 15.68 -0.87
C ASP A 202 -14.72 15.53 0.33
N TRP A 203 -14.00 14.42 0.35
CA TRP A 203 -12.94 14.13 1.32
C TRP A 203 -11.69 14.93 0.97
N ASP A 204 -11.03 15.47 2.00
CA ASP A 204 -9.74 16.16 1.86
C ASP A 204 -8.59 15.14 1.90
N LEU A 205 -8.73 14.10 2.73
CA LEU A 205 -7.82 12.97 2.81
C LEU A 205 -8.58 11.64 2.94
N ILE A 206 -8.13 10.63 2.18
CA ILE A 206 -8.56 9.24 2.33
C ILE A 206 -7.33 8.40 2.67
N ILE A 207 -7.40 7.63 3.76
CA ILE A 207 -6.38 6.67 4.17
C ILE A 207 -6.96 5.27 3.97
N ALA A 208 -6.34 4.49 3.08
CA ALA A 208 -6.65 3.09 2.85
C ALA A 208 -5.47 2.25 3.33
N ALA A 209 -5.55 1.78 4.58
CA ALA A 209 -4.53 0.94 5.19
C ALA A 209 -4.97 -0.52 5.23
N SER A 210 -4.33 -1.34 4.40
CA SER A 210 -4.57 -2.76 4.24
C SER A 210 -3.27 -3.53 4.49
N GLU A 211 -2.97 -3.77 5.76
CA GLU A 211 -1.78 -4.49 6.21
C GLU A 211 -2.08 -5.94 6.55
N SER A 212 -3.28 -6.21 7.07
CA SER A 212 -3.72 -7.56 7.40
C SER A 212 -3.74 -8.44 6.16
N ARG A 213 -3.43 -9.72 6.35
CA ARG A 213 -3.37 -10.72 5.29
C ARG A 213 -4.75 -11.14 4.75
N VAL A 214 -5.81 -10.38 5.09
CA VAL A 214 -7.19 -10.57 4.61
C VAL A 214 -7.50 -9.70 3.39
N LYS A 215 -6.68 -8.66 3.12
CA LYS A 215 -6.68 -7.78 1.93
C LYS A 215 -7.97 -6.97 1.70
N ILE A 216 -7.81 -5.71 1.29
CA ILE A 216 -8.88 -4.95 0.65
C ILE A 216 -9.04 -5.41 -0.81
N GLN A 217 -10.27 -5.49 -1.31
CA GLN A 217 -10.49 -5.97 -2.68
C GLN A 217 -10.02 -4.94 -3.72
N GLY A 218 -9.70 -5.40 -4.93
CA GLY A 218 -9.22 -4.53 -6.01
C GLY A 218 -10.17 -3.38 -6.37
N GLU A 219 -11.50 -3.57 -6.24
CA GLU A 219 -12.49 -2.56 -6.65
C GLU A 219 -12.33 -1.22 -5.92
N TYR A 220 -11.81 -1.23 -4.69
CA TYR A 220 -11.59 -0.03 -3.90
C TYR A 220 -10.55 0.89 -4.55
N PHE A 221 -9.56 0.34 -5.26
CA PHE A 221 -8.58 1.13 -6.00
C PHE A 221 -9.19 1.87 -7.19
N ILE A 222 -10.32 1.39 -7.72
CA ILE A 222 -11.08 2.13 -8.75
C ILE A 222 -11.68 3.39 -8.12
N TYR A 223 -12.32 3.26 -6.95
CA TYR A 223 -12.91 4.39 -6.23
C TYR A 223 -11.86 5.39 -5.76
N LEU A 224 -10.75 4.91 -5.19
CA LEU A 224 -9.62 5.76 -4.78
C LEU A 224 -9.04 6.53 -5.97
N ASN A 225 -8.91 5.89 -7.13
CA ASN A 225 -8.42 6.56 -8.35
C ASN A 225 -9.34 7.71 -8.78
N ASP A 226 -10.65 7.61 -8.58
CA ASP A 226 -11.57 8.70 -8.91
C ASP A 226 -11.40 9.90 -7.97
N TYR A 227 -11.12 9.68 -6.69
CA TYR A 227 -10.74 10.75 -5.76
C TYR A 227 -9.37 11.37 -6.12
N ILE A 228 -8.38 10.54 -6.45
CA ILE A 228 -7.06 11.00 -6.91
C ILE A 228 -7.17 11.86 -8.17
N LYS A 229 -8.11 11.57 -9.09
CA LYS A 229 -8.37 12.41 -10.28
C LYS A 229 -8.99 13.75 -9.92
N LYS A 230 -9.81 13.81 -8.88
CA LYS A 230 -10.44 15.05 -8.37
C LYS A 230 -9.48 15.92 -7.57
N GLY A 231 -8.29 15.43 -7.23
CA GLY A 231 -7.29 16.18 -6.47
C GLY A 231 -7.34 15.97 -4.96
N THR A 232 -8.16 15.03 -4.47
CA THR A 232 -8.16 14.60 -3.06
C THR A 232 -6.80 13.98 -2.69
N ALA A 233 -6.31 14.23 -1.48
CA ALA A 233 -5.15 13.50 -0.96
C ALA A 233 -5.53 12.06 -0.63
N VAL A 234 -4.66 11.12 -0.98
CA VAL A 234 -4.86 9.69 -0.71
C VAL A 234 -3.56 9.09 -0.20
N ILE A 235 -3.66 8.36 0.91
CA ILE A 235 -2.58 7.54 1.45
C ILE A 235 -3.00 6.08 1.34
N ILE A 236 -2.13 5.28 0.74
CA ILE A 236 -2.33 3.84 0.56
C ILE A 236 -1.24 3.12 1.32
N GLU A 237 -1.59 2.37 2.35
CA GLU A 237 -0.73 1.30 2.86
C GLU A 237 -1.29 -0.03 2.32
N HIS A 238 -0.48 -0.73 1.53
CA HIS A 238 -0.84 -2.06 1.07
C HIS A 238 0.42 -2.87 0.81
N TRP A 239 0.59 -3.98 1.54
CA TRP A 239 1.78 -4.81 1.43
C TRP A 239 1.85 -5.52 0.08
N ASP A 240 0.73 -6.08 -0.37
CA ASP A 240 0.64 -6.95 -1.57
C ASP A 240 -0.13 -6.25 -2.70
N LEU A 241 0.52 -5.27 -3.33
CA LEU A 241 0.02 -4.58 -4.50
C LEU A 241 0.09 -5.44 -5.77
N ASP A 242 0.95 -6.46 -5.82
CA ASP A 242 1.13 -7.33 -6.98
C ASP A 242 0.00 -8.36 -7.14
N ASP A 243 -0.59 -8.89 -6.06
CA ASP A 243 -1.82 -9.70 -6.15
C ASP A 243 -3.03 -8.88 -6.63
N LEU A 244 -2.99 -7.55 -6.41
CA LEU A 244 -3.95 -6.59 -6.96
C LEU A 244 -3.59 -6.09 -8.37
N SER A 245 -2.39 -6.42 -8.86
CA SER A 245 -1.80 -5.83 -10.06
C SER A 245 -2.31 -6.40 -11.37
N GLN A 246 -3.23 -7.38 -11.35
CA GLN A 246 -4.02 -7.73 -12.53
C GLN A 246 -4.98 -6.62 -13.00
N GLY A 247 -4.91 -5.42 -12.41
CA GLY A 247 -5.08 -4.19 -13.18
C GLY A 247 -5.65 -3.01 -12.40
N MET A 248 -6.28 -3.23 -11.25
CA MET A 248 -7.09 -2.17 -10.62
C MET A 248 -6.24 -1.08 -9.96
N VAL A 249 -5.04 -1.42 -9.46
CA VAL A 249 -4.10 -0.43 -8.92
C VAL A 249 -3.20 0.21 -9.98
N ALA A 250 -3.07 -0.41 -11.17
CA ALA A 250 -2.16 0.06 -12.21
C ALA A 250 -2.40 1.51 -12.67
N PRO A 251 -3.65 2.03 -12.79
CA PRO A 251 -3.89 3.43 -13.07
C PRO A 251 -3.30 4.37 -12.00
N ILE A 252 -3.37 4.00 -10.72
CA ILE A 252 -2.81 4.78 -9.61
C ILE A 252 -1.29 4.78 -9.71
N LEU A 253 -0.66 3.60 -9.87
CA LEU A 253 0.81 3.49 -10.00
C LEU A 253 1.32 4.29 -11.21
N THR A 254 0.65 4.17 -12.35
CA THR A 254 0.98 4.89 -13.59
C THR A 254 0.87 6.40 -13.40
N LYS A 255 -0.22 6.88 -12.78
CA LYS A 255 -0.41 8.31 -12.51
C LYS A 255 0.65 8.83 -11.53
N CYS A 256 1.00 8.02 -10.53
CA CYS A 256 2.04 8.32 -9.57
C CYS A 256 3.42 8.43 -10.23
N GLY A 257 3.71 7.57 -11.21
CA GLY A 257 5.04 7.46 -11.82
C GLY A 257 5.89 6.35 -11.24
N VAL A 258 5.26 5.33 -10.66
CA VAL A 258 5.92 4.14 -10.13
C VAL A 258 5.40 2.87 -10.81
N ALA A 259 6.16 1.80 -10.68
CA ALA A 259 5.74 0.45 -11.07
C ALA A 259 6.21 -0.54 -10.01
N LEU A 260 5.57 -1.71 -9.99
CA LEU A 260 6.07 -2.85 -9.22
C LEU A 260 7.45 -3.26 -9.74
N TYR A 261 8.35 -3.54 -8.81
CA TYR A 261 9.70 -4.02 -9.09
C TYR A 261 9.79 -5.52 -8.87
N ARG A 262 9.52 -5.96 -7.64
CA ARG A 262 9.50 -7.36 -7.19
C ARG A 262 8.99 -7.43 -5.75
N ASP A 263 8.60 -8.63 -5.35
CA ASP A 263 8.21 -8.94 -3.98
C ASP A 263 9.43 -8.83 -3.05
N TRP A 264 9.16 -8.42 -1.82
CA TRP A 264 10.12 -8.29 -0.75
C TRP A 264 10.07 -9.52 0.14
N PHE A 265 10.83 -10.54 -0.23
CA PHE A 265 10.92 -11.75 0.58
C PHE A 265 11.94 -11.63 1.71
N CYS A 266 11.60 -12.23 2.84
CA CYS A 266 12.44 -12.40 4.02
C CYS A 266 12.52 -13.87 4.41
N ASP A 267 13.33 -14.64 3.66
CA ASP A 267 13.50 -16.07 3.88
C ASP A 267 14.41 -16.38 5.09
N PRO A 268 14.13 -17.47 5.83
CA PRO A 268 15.05 -17.98 6.84
C PRO A 268 16.39 -18.44 6.22
N PRO A 269 17.54 -18.18 6.87
CA PRO A 269 17.68 -17.49 8.15
C PRO A 269 17.55 -15.96 8.01
N PHE A 270 16.79 -15.35 8.92
CA PHE A 270 16.56 -13.91 8.90
C PHE A 270 17.87 -13.12 8.98
N ASN A 271 18.11 -12.26 7.99
CA ASN A 271 19.20 -11.28 8.02
C ASN A 271 18.72 -10.07 8.84
N PRO A 272 19.47 -9.57 9.84
CA PRO A 272 19.09 -8.38 10.61
C PRO A 272 18.81 -7.12 9.78
N ASP A 273 19.30 -7.03 8.55
CA ASP A 273 19.01 -5.90 7.65
C ASP A 273 17.79 -6.16 6.73
N SER A 274 17.17 -7.34 6.78
CA SER A 274 16.20 -7.76 5.75
C SER A 274 14.96 -6.90 5.69
N LEU A 275 14.49 -6.35 6.82
CA LEU A 275 13.30 -5.48 6.89
C LEU A 275 13.62 -4.00 7.20
N SER A 276 14.88 -3.59 7.15
CA SER A 276 15.21 -2.17 7.38
C SER A 276 14.74 -1.31 6.22
N VAL A 277 14.07 -0.20 6.53
CA VAL A 277 13.77 0.86 5.56
C VAL A 277 14.74 2.03 5.75
N TRP A 278 15.33 2.43 4.63
CA TRP A 278 16.32 3.50 4.52
C TRP A 278 15.69 4.71 3.84
N TRP A 279 15.95 5.89 4.38
CA TRP A 279 15.54 7.15 3.77
C TRP A 279 16.41 7.46 2.54
N LEU A 280 15.82 7.35 1.36
CA LEU A 280 16.48 7.57 0.07
C LEU A 280 16.59 9.07 -0.27
N GLN A 281 15.67 9.85 0.31
CA GLN A 281 15.63 11.30 0.28
C GLN A 281 15.58 11.81 1.73
N PRO A 282 16.72 11.81 2.44
CA PRO A 282 16.75 12.09 3.87
C PRO A 282 16.30 13.51 4.20
N ASP A 283 16.38 14.47 3.28
CA ASP A 283 15.93 15.86 3.47
C ASP A 283 14.47 16.09 3.02
N HIS A 284 13.72 15.02 2.69
CA HIS A 284 12.36 15.16 2.18
C HIS A 284 11.41 15.63 3.30
N PRO A 285 10.56 16.66 3.10
CA PRO A 285 9.77 17.27 4.19
C PRO A 285 8.84 16.28 4.94
N LEU A 286 8.38 15.23 4.26
CA LEU A 286 7.62 14.13 4.88
C LEU A 286 8.36 13.47 6.06
N LEU A 287 9.69 13.54 6.13
CA LEU A 287 10.46 12.94 7.22
C LEU A 287 10.71 13.87 8.41
N HIS A 288 10.26 15.13 8.32
CA HIS A 288 10.66 16.20 9.23
C HIS A 288 9.50 17.00 9.83
N ASP A 289 8.31 17.00 9.20
CA ASP A 289 7.17 17.78 9.67
C ASP A 289 5.91 16.90 9.86
N PRO A 290 5.24 16.96 11.04
CA PRO A 290 5.58 17.76 12.22
C PRO A 290 6.65 17.12 13.14
N ASN A 291 7.05 15.88 12.88
CA ASN A 291 7.94 15.12 13.74
C ASN A 291 9.31 14.86 13.10
N GLU A 292 10.32 14.75 13.96
CA GLU A 292 11.73 14.57 13.60
C GLU A 292 12.32 13.26 14.14
N GLY A 293 13.46 12.85 13.58
CA GLY A 293 14.27 11.74 14.12
C GLY A 293 13.71 10.34 13.88
N ILE A 294 12.84 10.19 12.89
CA ILE A 294 12.18 8.92 12.54
C ILE A 294 13.19 7.92 11.96
N SER A 295 13.18 6.69 12.45
CA SER A 295 13.98 5.58 11.92
C SER A 295 13.21 4.27 11.87
N LEU A 296 13.14 3.69 10.67
CA LEU A 296 12.57 2.36 10.40
C LEU A 296 13.67 1.29 10.18
N ARG A 297 14.82 1.46 10.85
CA ARG A 297 15.90 0.45 10.82
C ARG A 297 15.75 -0.62 11.88
N ASN A 298 14.98 -0.35 12.94
CA ASN A 298 14.67 -1.34 13.95
C ASN A 298 13.29 -1.92 13.66
N TRP A 299 13.25 -3.25 13.54
CA TRP A 299 12.07 -3.98 13.10
C TRP A 299 11.89 -5.26 13.92
N THR A 300 10.67 -5.75 13.95
CA THR A 300 10.26 -7.07 14.43
C THR A 300 9.78 -7.88 13.22
N ASN A 301 9.88 -9.21 13.26
CA ASN A 301 9.10 -10.04 12.35
C ASN A 301 7.73 -10.27 13.01
N PHE A 302 6.80 -9.35 12.78
CA PHE A 302 5.43 -9.41 13.24
C PHE A 302 4.65 -10.49 12.47
N TRP A 303 4.72 -10.47 11.14
CA TRP A 303 4.10 -11.48 10.27
C TRP A 303 4.97 -12.74 10.15
N ARG A 304 5.25 -13.41 11.28
CA ARG A 304 6.27 -14.48 11.40
C ARG A 304 6.12 -15.67 10.47
N ASN A 305 4.89 -16.00 10.14
CA ASN A 305 4.57 -17.16 9.29
C ASN A 305 4.53 -16.79 7.80
N ASP A 306 4.86 -15.54 7.48
CA ASP A 306 4.84 -14.99 6.14
C ASP A 306 6.26 -14.57 5.74
N THR A 307 6.76 -15.18 4.67
CA THR A 307 8.03 -14.80 4.07
C THR A 307 7.89 -13.58 3.18
N ASP A 308 6.68 -13.27 2.72
CA ASP A 308 6.39 -12.07 1.96
C ASP A 308 6.18 -10.87 2.90
N LYS A 309 6.94 -9.82 2.64
CA LYS A 309 6.97 -8.59 3.43
C LYS A 309 6.43 -7.39 2.65
N GLY A 310 5.87 -7.66 1.48
CA GLY A 310 5.19 -6.73 0.62
C GLY A 310 5.97 -6.44 -0.65
N ASP A 311 5.57 -5.42 -1.38
CA ASP A 311 6.13 -5.13 -2.69
C ASP A 311 7.20 -4.05 -2.68
N LEU A 312 8.18 -4.21 -3.57
CA LEU A 312 9.12 -3.15 -3.88
C LEU A 312 8.64 -2.36 -5.10
N LEU A 313 8.75 -1.04 -5.00
CA LEU A 313 8.47 -0.09 -6.06
C LEU A 313 9.74 0.32 -6.80
N LYS A 314 9.58 0.67 -8.07
CA LYS A 314 10.57 1.39 -8.87
C LYS A 314 9.94 2.60 -9.53
N LEU A 315 10.76 3.61 -9.82
CA LEU A 315 10.37 4.73 -10.66
C LEU A 315 10.06 4.23 -12.07
N ALA A 316 9.01 4.76 -12.67
CA ALA A 316 8.58 4.50 -14.03
C ALA A 316 8.56 5.81 -14.85
N SER A 317 8.32 5.71 -16.15
CA SER A 317 8.14 6.89 -16.99
C SER A 317 6.77 7.53 -16.73
N GLY A 318 6.73 8.86 -16.56
CA GLY A 318 5.51 9.59 -16.26
C GLY A 318 5.34 9.87 -14.77
N GLY A 319 4.43 10.76 -14.41
CA GLY A 319 4.24 11.20 -13.02
C GLY A 319 5.41 12.04 -12.48
N ASP A 320 5.36 12.30 -11.18
CA ASP A 320 6.32 13.10 -10.41
C ASP A 320 6.81 12.33 -9.16
N ALA A 321 6.78 11.00 -9.21
CA ALA A 321 7.13 10.14 -8.09
C ALA A 321 8.55 10.35 -7.58
N VAL A 322 8.64 10.32 -6.25
CA VAL A 322 9.88 10.25 -5.48
C VAL A 322 9.79 9.05 -4.55
N LEU A 323 10.77 8.16 -4.61
CA LEU A 323 10.94 7.13 -3.58
C LEU A 323 11.61 7.76 -2.36
N VAL A 324 10.88 7.86 -1.25
CA VAL A 324 11.35 8.47 0.00
C VAL A 324 12.00 7.43 0.90
N GLY A 325 11.45 6.21 0.92
CA GLY A 325 11.97 5.07 1.68
C GLY A 325 12.18 3.84 0.79
N GLY A 326 13.19 3.04 1.10
CA GLY A 326 13.44 1.77 0.40
C GLY A 326 14.38 0.83 1.16
N THR A 327 14.58 -0.37 0.64
CA THR A 327 15.30 -1.46 1.34
C THR A 327 16.81 -1.44 1.09
N VAL A 328 17.28 -0.60 0.18
CA VAL A 328 18.70 -0.43 -0.15
C VAL A 328 19.05 1.05 -0.13
N ALA A 329 19.83 1.48 0.88
CA ALA A 329 20.14 2.89 1.14
C ALA A 329 20.69 3.68 -0.06
N THR A 330 21.44 3.01 -0.94
CA THR A 330 22.10 3.64 -2.09
C THR A 330 21.27 3.63 -3.35
N GLU A 331 20.12 2.94 -3.36
CA GLU A 331 19.30 2.75 -4.54
C GLU A 331 18.07 3.66 -4.49
N LYS A 332 18.08 4.71 -5.31
CA LYS A 332 17.06 5.77 -5.29
C LYS A 332 15.96 5.60 -6.33
N SER A 333 16.11 4.62 -7.23
CA SER A 333 15.25 4.44 -8.40
C SER A 333 14.42 3.17 -8.36
N ASN A 334 14.77 2.24 -7.48
CA ASN A 334 14.07 0.97 -7.27
C ASN A 334 14.23 0.53 -5.80
N HIS A 335 13.73 -0.65 -5.43
CA HIS A 335 13.68 -1.10 -4.03
C HIS A 335 12.91 -0.17 -3.08
N GLY A 336 12.03 0.69 -3.60
CA GLY A 336 11.24 1.62 -2.79
C GLY A 336 10.14 0.91 -2.03
N THR A 337 9.85 1.38 -0.82
CA THR A 337 8.70 0.92 0.00
C THR A 337 7.81 2.07 0.47
N LEU A 338 8.21 3.30 0.15
CA LEU A 338 7.46 4.52 0.40
C LEU A 338 7.68 5.48 -0.77
N ALA A 339 6.62 5.76 -1.51
CA ALA A 339 6.62 6.66 -2.65
C ALA A 339 5.67 7.84 -2.42
N VAL A 340 6.07 9.01 -2.90
CA VAL A 340 5.27 10.24 -2.87
C VAL A 340 5.14 10.78 -4.29
N CYS A 341 3.95 11.19 -4.68
CA CYS A 341 3.64 11.70 -6.01
C CYS A 341 2.37 12.57 -6.00
N GLN A 342 1.92 12.99 -7.18
CA GLN A 342 0.78 13.88 -7.37
C GLN A 342 0.93 15.17 -6.55
N GLN A 343 2.10 15.81 -6.68
CA GLN A 343 2.48 17.03 -5.96
C GLN A 343 2.41 16.85 -4.44
N GLY A 344 2.68 15.64 -3.94
CA GLY A 344 2.66 15.31 -2.52
C GLY A 344 1.29 14.88 -1.97
N ARG A 345 0.25 14.82 -2.81
CA ARG A 345 -1.10 14.39 -2.40
C ARG A 345 -1.30 12.87 -2.38
N LEU A 346 -0.47 12.12 -3.09
CA LEU A 346 -0.55 10.66 -3.14
C LEU A 346 0.69 10.06 -2.47
N ILE A 347 0.47 9.26 -1.43
CA ILE A 347 1.52 8.51 -0.74
C ILE A 347 1.19 7.02 -0.83
N ILE A 348 2.17 6.22 -1.25
CA ILE A 348 2.05 4.76 -1.36
C ILE A 348 3.12 4.13 -0.46
N GLN A 349 2.67 3.38 0.54
CA GLN A 349 3.47 2.61 1.46
C GLN A 349 3.23 1.12 1.20
N THR A 350 4.28 0.35 1.00
CA THR A 350 4.20 -1.11 0.80
C THR A 350 4.84 -1.91 1.92
N HIS A 351 5.59 -1.26 2.81
CA HIS A 351 6.04 -1.92 4.03
C HIS A 351 4.90 -1.97 5.05
N SER A 352 4.77 -3.11 5.72
CA SER A 352 3.79 -3.33 6.79
C SER A 352 4.16 -2.53 8.05
N SER A 353 3.29 -1.63 8.49
CA SER A 353 3.54 -0.75 9.64
C SER A 353 3.84 -1.52 10.94
N HIS A 354 3.22 -2.69 11.17
CA HIS A 354 3.45 -3.51 12.36
C HIS A 354 4.80 -4.24 12.40
N GLU A 355 5.60 -4.19 11.35
CA GLU A 355 6.98 -4.69 11.38
C GLU A 355 7.92 -3.72 12.14
N TYR A 356 7.50 -2.49 12.48
CA TYR A 356 8.37 -1.46 13.07
C TYR A 356 8.00 -1.08 14.50
N LEU A 357 8.92 -0.38 15.18
CA LEU A 357 8.65 0.21 16.49
C LEU A 357 7.48 1.18 16.40
N ARG A 358 6.45 0.94 17.21
CA ARG A 358 5.22 1.75 17.31
C ARG A 358 5.51 3.25 17.32
N ASP A 359 6.33 3.72 18.26
CA ASP A 359 6.61 5.15 18.41
C ASP A 359 7.27 5.74 17.14
N GLN A 360 8.06 4.97 16.41
CA GLN A 360 8.71 5.45 15.18
C GLN A 360 7.75 5.48 14.00
N ILE A 361 6.96 4.41 13.82
CA ILE A 361 6.02 4.34 12.71
C ILE A 361 4.89 5.35 12.92
N THR A 362 4.35 5.50 14.13
CA THR A 362 3.29 6.49 14.42
C THR A 362 3.73 7.91 14.08
N LEU A 363 4.97 8.32 14.40
CA LEU A 363 5.48 9.64 14.01
C LEU A 363 5.57 9.81 12.49
N LEU A 364 5.94 8.76 11.76
CA LEU A 364 5.93 8.77 10.29
C LEU A 364 4.51 8.92 9.75
N LEU A 365 3.55 8.20 10.30
CA LEU A 365 2.16 8.27 9.86
C LEU A 365 1.56 9.67 10.11
N GLU A 366 1.86 10.30 11.25
CA GLU A 366 1.51 11.70 11.51
C GLU A 366 2.10 12.65 10.46
N ASN A 367 3.38 12.47 10.12
CA ASN A 367 4.01 13.26 9.07
C ASN A 367 3.38 13.03 7.69
N MET A 368 3.03 11.77 7.35
CA MET A 368 2.36 11.45 6.09
C MET A 368 0.98 12.13 6.00
N ILE A 369 0.20 12.11 7.09
CA ILE A 369 -1.11 12.77 7.17
C ILE A 369 -0.95 14.28 6.98
N TYR A 370 -0.06 14.91 7.76
CA TYR A 370 0.18 16.35 7.69
C TYR A 370 0.70 16.77 6.31
N TYR A 371 1.70 16.05 5.77
CA TYR A 371 2.29 16.34 4.47
C TYR A 371 1.26 16.23 3.34
N ALA A 372 0.45 15.16 3.32
CA ALA A 372 -0.55 14.97 2.28
C ALA A 372 -1.64 16.05 2.31
N LEU A 373 -2.16 16.39 3.49
CA LEU A 373 -3.16 17.45 3.68
C LEU A 373 -2.61 18.83 3.31
N ARG A 374 -1.39 19.16 3.76
CA ARG A 374 -0.74 20.42 3.43
C ARG A 374 -0.61 20.59 1.92
N ASN A 375 -0.15 19.56 1.21
CA ASN A 375 -0.03 19.61 -0.24
C ASN A 375 -1.38 19.63 -0.95
N HIS A 376 -2.41 18.97 -0.41
CA HIS A 376 -3.77 19.07 -0.94
C HIS A 376 -4.25 20.52 -0.94
N PHE A 377 -4.19 21.22 0.20
CA PHE A 377 -4.67 22.60 0.28
C PHE A 377 -3.78 23.59 -0.49
N LEU A 378 -2.47 23.37 -0.57
CA LEU A 378 -1.57 24.22 -1.35
C LEU A 378 -1.78 24.13 -2.87
N THR A 379 -2.40 23.06 -3.34
CA THR A 379 -2.58 22.79 -4.78
C THR A 379 -4.03 22.97 -5.24
N MET A 380 -4.93 23.42 -4.36
CA MET A 380 -6.33 23.74 -4.66
C MET A 380 -6.53 25.15 -5.28
N HIS A 381 -5.46 25.77 -5.78
CA HIS A 381 -5.45 27.08 -6.43
C HIS A 381 -4.84 26.96 -7.83
#